data_AF-A0A6D2GBV3-F1
#
_entry.id   AF-A0A6D2GBV3-F1
#
_cell.length_a   1.000
_cell.length_b   1.000
_cell.length_c   1.000
_cell.angle_alpha   90.00
_cell.angle_beta   90.00
_cell.angle_gamma   90.00
#
_symmetry.space_group_name_H-M   'P 1'
#
loop_
_entity.id
_entity.type
_entity.pdbx_description
1 polymer ?
#
loop_
_entity_poly.entity_id
_entity_poly.type
_entity_poly.pdbx_seq_one_letter_code
_entity_poly.pdbx_strand_id
1 'polypeptide(L)'
;MSRMRILLASLLLPGLFASAVRAEAPAEPTAFGAVLPGIVVPETNTQATVTAMMACRREPAALERLDCYDRILAPEQPGFERALVKASYEGEAWKRAFSQEKTRQDNTTTLMMTQSDGERPTVIITTPAIGNVPPRPVLMFSCVDNITRMQVALTRAMTQNDIAVTLTTDTGRFQSHWFIRENGTLLESSRGLSGIDEIKQLFGAKTLTIDTGMDSAAGKLTFNIDGLAKTIAPLRDACHWAGE
;
A
#
# COMPACT_ATOMS: atom_id res chain seq x y z
N MET A 1 18.60 39.27 -52.23
CA MET A 1 17.45 40.20 -52.37
C MET A 1 16.35 39.60 -51.50
N SER A 2 15.87 40.13 -50.36
CA SER A 2 15.63 41.48 -49.84
C SER A 2 15.81 41.39 -48.29
N ARG A 3 16.66 42.17 -47.61
CA ARG A 3 16.39 43.48 -46.95
C ARG A 3 14.98 43.58 -46.36
N MET A 4 14.70 44.09 -45.16
CA MET A 4 15.42 44.65 -44.01
C MET A 4 14.29 45.21 -43.12
N ARG A 5 14.33 45.07 -41.79
CA ARG A 5 14.04 46.17 -40.84
C ARG A 5 14.14 45.73 -39.38
N ILE A 6 15.13 46.32 -38.75
CA ILE A 6 15.36 46.49 -37.30
C ILE A 6 14.56 47.73 -36.86
N LEU A 7 14.02 47.72 -35.63
CA LEU A 7 13.88 48.86 -34.68
C LEU A 7 13.35 48.28 -33.35
N LEU A 8 14.17 48.11 -32.31
CA LEU A 8 14.63 49.09 -31.30
C LEU A 8 13.62 49.44 -30.18
N ALA A 9 13.96 48.92 -29.00
CA ALA A 9 13.94 49.55 -27.67
C ALA A 9 12.61 50.02 -27.03
N SER A 10 12.33 49.44 -25.85
CA SER A 10 11.99 50.23 -24.66
C SER A 10 12.20 49.40 -23.38
N LEU A 11 13.21 49.80 -22.60
CA LEU A 11 13.34 49.52 -21.17
C LEU A 11 12.10 50.03 -20.41
N LEU A 12 11.74 49.37 -19.31
CA LEU A 12 11.20 49.95 -18.06
C LEU A 12 11.06 48.87 -16.97
N LEU A 13 12.06 48.77 -16.10
CA LEU A 13 11.88 48.52 -14.64
C LEU A 13 11.76 49.91 -13.97
N PRO A 14 11.19 50.11 -12.76
CA PRO A 14 10.99 49.15 -11.67
C PRO A 14 9.62 49.26 -10.95
N GLY A 15 9.34 48.34 -10.01
CA GLY A 15 8.18 48.44 -9.13
C GLY A 15 8.24 47.47 -7.96
N LEU A 16 9.15 47.74 -7.00
CA LEU A 16 9.09 47.14 -5.66
C LEU A 16 7.90 47.75 -4.92
N PHE A 17 6.87 46.95 -4.64
CA PHE A 17 5.92 47.23 -3.57
C PHE A 17 6.03 46.10 -2.54
N ALA A 18 6.83 46.36 -1.51
CA ALA A 18 6.79 45.59 -0.27
C ALA A 18 5.49 45.95 0.46
N SER A 19 4.46 45.11 0.35
CA SER A 19 3.29 45.20 1.22
C SER A 19 3.64 44.55 2.55
N ALA A 20 3.89 45.38 3.56
CA ALA A 20 3.92 44.94 4.96
C ALA A 20 2.47 44.65 5.39
N VAL A 21 2.08 43.37 5.37
CA VAL A 21 0.85 42.93 6.03
C VAL A 21 1.15 42.77 7.51
N ARG A 22 0.53 43.64 8.31
CA ARG A 22 0.49 43.59 9.77
C ARG A 22 -0.35 42.37 10.16
N ALA A 23 0.28 41.39 10.81
CA ALA A 23 -0.45 40.27 11.40
C ALA A 23 -1.18 40.76 12.65
N GLU A 24 -2.49 40.97 12.54
CA GLU A 24 -3.40 41.16 13.67
C GLU A 24 -3.51 39.82 14.43
N ALA A 25 -3.19 39.82 15.72
CA ALA A 25 -3.33 38.66 16.58
C ALA A 25 -4.82 38.30 16.76
N PRO A 26 -5.24 37.02 16.62
CA PRO A 26 -6.59 36.63 17.00
C PRO A 26 -6.74 36.62 18.53
N ALA A 27 -7.80 37.27 18.98
CA ALA A 27 -8.26 37.32 20.37
C ALA A 27 -8.52 35.93 20.97
N GLU A 28 -8.30 35.84 22.28
CA GLU A 28 -8.69 34.70 23.14
C GLU A 28 -10.18 34.37 23.00
N PRO A 29 -10.56 33.08 22.86
CA PRO A 29 -11.89 32.64 23.22
C PRO A 29 -11.91 32.31 24.72
N THR A 30 -12.65 33.14 25.45
CA THR A 30 -13.09 32.91 26.83
C THR A 30 -13.75 31.55 27.00
N ALA A 31 -13.30 30.80 27.99
CA ALA A 31 -13.88 29.55 28.45
C ALA A 31 -15.34 29.73 28.93
N PHE A 32 -16.24 28.87 28.45
CA PHE A 32 -17.47 28.53 29.18
C PHE A 32 -17.63 27.01 29.18
N GLY A 33 -17.60 26.45 30.38
CA GLY A 33 -17.58 25.03 30.64
C GLY A 33 -18.95 24.37 30.59
N ALA A 34 -18.94 23.11 30.17
CA ALA A 34 -19.86 22.08 30.63
C ALA A 34 -19.09 20.74 30.59
N VAL A 35 -18.41 20.40 31.68
CA VAL A 35 -17.69 19.13 31.85
C VAL A 35 -18.66 18.08 32.37
N LEU A 36 -18.93 17.06 31.56
CA LEU A 36 -19.48 15.79 32.01
C LEU A 36 -18.40 15.04 32.82
N PRO A 37 -18.70 14.47 33.99
CA PRO A 37 -17.68 13.81 34.81
C PRO A 37 -17.42 12.40 34.25
N GLY A 38 -16.16 12.08 33.90
CA GLY A 38 -15.80 10.68 33.69
C GLY A 38 -14.66 10.34 32.74
N ILE A 39 -13.99 11.29 32.09
CA ILE A 39 -12.76 11.01 31.34
C ILE A 39 -11.62 11.77 32.02
N VAL A 40 -10.93 11.10 32.93
CA VAL A 40 -9.60 11.57 33.37
C VAL A 40 -8.65 11.22 32.23
N VAL A 41 -8.52 12.12 31.27
CA VAL A 41 -7.34 12.13 30.39
C VAL A 41 -6.18 12.46 31.31
N PRO A 42 -5.15 11.61 31.46
CA PRO A 42 -3.93 12.04 32.12
C PRO A 42 -3.43 13.24 31.31
N GLU A 43 -3.41 14.42 31.92
CA GLU A 43 -2.79 15.61 31.36
C GLU A 43 -1.28 15.35 31.26
N THR A 44 -0.89 14.62 30.21
CA THR A 44 0.47 14.70 29.72
C THR A 44 0.65 16.15 29.33
N ASN A 45 1.49 16.87 30.07
CA ASN A 45 1.70 18.30 29.89
C ASN A 45 2.16 18.54 28.45
N THR A 46 1.20 18.89 27.58
CA THR A 46 1.39 18.92 26.12
C THR A 46 2.54 19.86 25.75
N GLN A 47 2.74 20.89 26.55
CA GLN A 47 3.86 21.83 26.42
C GLN A 47 5.23 21.19 26.70
N ALA A 48 5.31 20.29 27.68
CA ALA A 48 6.53 19.54 27.98
C ALA A 48 6.88 18.56 26.85
N THR A 49 5.86 17.86 26.31
CA THR A 49 6.03 16.95 25.17
C THR A 49 6.54 17.69 23.92
N VAL A 50 5.90 18.81 23.57
CA VAL A 50 6.32 19.64 22.42
C VAL A 50 7.75 20.17 22.61
N THR A 51 8.10 20.58 23.83
CA THR A 51 9.47 21.05 24.14
C THR A 51 10.51 19.94 23.99
N ALA A 52 10.19 18.72 24.46
CA ALA A 52 11.06 17.56 24.32
C ALA A 52 11.24 17.16 22.83
N MET A 53 10.16 17.19 22.03
CA MET A 53 10.23 16.93 20.58
C MET A 53 11.11 17.94 19.86
N MET A 54 11.05 19.22 20.24
CA MET A 54 11.91 20.27 19.68
C MET A 54 13.39 20.06 20.01
N ALA A 55 13.71 19.38 21.11
CA ALA A 55 15.08 18.98 21.44
C ALA A 55 15.59 17.86 20.53
N CYS A 56 14.76 16.83 20.24
CA CYS A 56 15.12 15.73 19.33
C CYS A 56 15.49 16.22 17.93
N ARG A 57 14.89 17.32 17.47
CA ARG A 57 15.21 17.92 16.17
C ARG A 57 16.70 18.27 15.99
N ARG A 58 17.43 18.48 17.09
CA ARG A 58 18.85 18.85 17.08
C ARG A 58 19.79 17.65 16.96
N GLU A 59 19.29 16.43 17.07
CA GLU A 59 20.10 15.22 16.94
C GLU A 59 20.60 15.07 15.49
N PRO A 60 21.93 15.11 15.21
CA PRO A 60 22.46 14.97 13.85
C PRO A 60 22.20 13.59 13.24
N ALA A 61 22.31 12.52 14.02
CA ALA A 61 22.19 11.16 13.50
C ALA A 61 20.71 10.80 13.24
N ALA A 62 20.39 10.39 12.02
CA ALA A 62 19.00 10.15 11.62
C ALA A 62 18.31 9.04 12.43
N LEU A 63 19.04 7.97 12.76
CA LEU A 63 18.51 6.85 13.56
C LEU A 63 18.34 7.23 15.03
N GLU A 64 19.27 7.99 15.60
CA GLU A 64 19.19 8.45 16.99
C GLU A 64 18.09 9.50 17.16
N ARG A 65 17.88 10.35 16.15
CA ARG A 65 16.78 11.30 16.11
C ARG A 65 15.41 10.60 16.07
N LEU A 66 15.31 9.49 15.34
CA LEU A 66 14.10 8.68 15.31
C LEU A 66 13.84 8.04 16.69
N ASP A 67 14.86 7.39 17.27
CA ASP A 67 14.78 6.80 18.61
C ASP A 67 14.40 7.85 19.69
N CYS A 68 14.90 9.08 19.57
CA CYS A 68 14.54 10.19 20.45
C CYS A 68 13.04 10.52 20.40
N TYR A 69 12.44 10.58 19.21
CA TYR A 69 11.00 10.79 19.09
C TYR A 69 10.20 9.61 19.63
N ASP A 70 10.64 8.39 19.35
CA ASP A 70 9.97 7.17 19.79
C ASP A 70 9.86 7.11 21.33
N ARG A 71 10.91 7.51 22.06
CA ARG A 71 10.89 7.56 23.54
C ARG A 71 9.92 8.62 24.10
N ILE A 72 9.73 9.74 23.42
CA ILE A 72 8.85 10.83 23.89
C ILE A 72 7.37 10.53 23.59
N LEU A 73 7.12 9.87 22.47
CA LEU A 73 5.78 9.59 21.97
C LEU A 73 5.32 8.16 22.23
N ALA A 74 6.17 7.33 22.84
CA ALA A 74 5.79 5.99 23.28
C ALA A 74 4.58 6.08 24.22
N PRO A 75 3.46 5.41 23.93
CA PRO A 75 2.33 5.41 24.83
C PRO A 75 2.71 4.67 26.12
N GLU A 76 2.77 5.39 27.24
CA GLU A 76 2.75 4.75 28.55
C GLU A 76 1.35 4.17 28.79
N GLN A 77 1.15 2.91 28.43
CA GLN A 77 0.01 2.16 28.92
C GLN A 77 0.43 1.36 30.15
N PRO A 78 0.10 1.81 31.38
CA PRO A 78 0.30 0.99 32.56
C PRO A 78 -0.61 -0.24 32.46
N GLY A 79 0.00 -1.41 32.28
CA GLY A 79 -0.73 -2.69 32.11
C GLY A 79 -0.26 -3.57 30.94
N PHE A 80 0.67 -3.10 30.10
CA PHE A 80 1.19 -3.86 28.95
C PHE A 80 2.30 -4.89 29.28
N GLU A 81 2.49 -5.23 30.56
CA GLU A 81 3.44 -6.26 31.02
C GLU A 81 2.99 -7.71 30.70
N ARG A 82 1.82 -7.91 30.06
CA ARG A 82 1.32 -9.27 29.67
C ARG A 82 0.81 -9.41 28.24
N ALA A 83 1.08 -8.47 27.34
CA ALA A 83 0.64 -8.58 25.95
C ALA A 83 1.80 -8.75 24.96
N LEU A 84 2.71 -9.70 25.23
CA LEU A 84 3.52 -10.32 24.16
C LEU A 84 2.74 -11.38 23.38
N VAL A 85 1.41 -11.42 23.52
CA VAL A 85 0.59 -11.92 22.42
C VAL A 85 0.72 -10.86 21.35
N LYS A 86 1.68 -11.00 20.43
CA LYS A 86 1.63 -10.32 19.14
C LYS A 86 0.21 -10.56 18.65
N ALA A 87 -0.65 -9.54 18.72
CA ALA A 87 -1.94 -9.62 18.07
C ALA A 87 -1.61 -10.07 16.65
N SER A 88 -2.16 -11.20 16.22
CA SER A 88 -1.97 -11.72 14.88
C SER A 88 -2.67 -10.74 13.93
N TYR A 89 -2.01 -9.61 13.67
CA TYR A 89 -2.45 -8.63 12.73
C TYR A 89 -2.21 -9.24 11.37
N GLU A 90 -3.23 -9.94 10.89
CA GLU A 90 -3.36 -10.25 9.47
C GLU A 90 -3.43 -8.92 8.74
N GLY A 91 -2.51 -8.72 7.79
CA GLY A 91 -2.43 -7.44 7.10
C GLY A 91 -3.63 -7.18 6.20
N GLU A 92 -3.75 -5.93 5.76
CA GLU A 92 -4.93 -5.46 5.02
C GLU A 92 -5.07 -6.13 3.66
N ALA A 93 -3.97 -6.43 2.96
CA ALA A 93 -4.03 -7.08 1.67
C ALA A 93 -4.52 -8.53 1.80
N TRP A 94 -4.02 -9.26 2.80
CA TRP A 94 -4.51 -10.60 3.12
C TRP A 94 -6.00 -10.59 3.45
N LYS A 95 -6.44 -9.69 4.34
CA LYS A 95 -7.85 -9.55 4.73
C LYS A 95 -8.73 -9.23 3.53
N ARG A 96 -8.28 -8.36 2.62
CA ARG A 96 -9.01 -7.99 1.40
C ARG A 96 -9.19 -9.19 0.47
N ALA A 97 -8.13 -9.97 0.24
CA ALA A 97 -8.20 -11.16 -0.60
C ALA A 97 -9.17 -12.22 -0.03
N PHE A 98 -9.05 -12.54 1.27
CA PHE A 98 -9.89 -13.55 1.91
C PHE A 98 -11.32 -13.10 2.14
N SER A 99 -11.57 -11.82 2.45
CA SER A 99 -12.93 -11.30 2.59
C SER A 99 -13.67 -11.29 1.26
N GLN A 100 -12.99 -10.95 0.15
CA GLN A 100 -13.56 -11.06 -1.18
C GLN A 100 -13.86 -12.52 -1.54
N GLU A 101 -12.92 -13.45 -1.40
CA GLU A 101 -13.18 -14.86 -1.72
C GLU A 101 -14.23 -15.51 -0.81
N LYS A 102 -14.45 -14.99 0.41
CA LYS A 102 -15.55 -15.43 1.28
C LYS A 102 -16.93 -15.11 0.71
N THR A 103 -17.07 -14.13 -0.20
CA THR A 103 -18.35 -13.82 -0.86
C THR A 103 -18.67 -14.74 -2.02
N ARG A 104 -17.72 -15.59 -2.44
CA ARG A 104 -17.96 -16.57 -3.51
C ARG A 104 -18.93 -17.65 -3.04
N GLN A 105 -20.03 -17.82 -3.76
CA GLN A 105 -21.11 -18.76 -3.38
C GLN A 105 -20.92 -20.16 -3.97
N ASP A 106 -20.09 -20.28 -5.00
CA ASP A 106 -19.81 -21.54 -5.68
C ASP A 106 -18.35 -21.99 -5.47
N ASN A 107 -18.03 -23.18 -5.96
CA ASN A 107 -16.66 -23.71 -5.93
C ASN A 107 -15.84 -23.30 -7.16
N THR A 108 -16.26 -22.27 -7.90
CA THR A 108 -15.53 -21.84 -9.10
C THR A 108 -14.18 -21.25 -8.72
N THR A 109 -13.31 -21.17 -9.73
CA THR A 109 -12.00 -20.51 -9.65
C THR A 109 -11.89 -19.39 -10.68
N THR A 110 -13.02 -18.91 -11.20
CA THR A 110 -13.04 -17.79 -12.14
C THR A 110 -12.63 -16.51 -11.43
N LEU A 111 -11.97 -15.61 -12.16
CA LEU A 111 -11.61 -14.29 -11.65
C LEU A 111 -12.87 -13.56 -11.18
N MET A 112 -12.86 -13.10 -9.93
CA MET A 112 -13.91 -12.28 -9.33
C MET A 112 -13.37 -10.88 -9.09
N MET A 113 -14.14 -9.86 -9.44
CA MET A 113 -13.73 -8.46 -9.31
C MET A 113 -14.67 -7.70 -8.38
N THR A 114 -14.10 -6.86 -7.54
CA THR A 114 -14.82 -5.77 -6.88
C THR A 114 -14.15 -4.44 -7.22
N GLN A 115 -14.95 -3.39 -7.26
CA GLN A 115 -14.51 -2.03 -7.49
C GLN A 115 -15.22 -1.12 -6.51
N SER A 116 -14.47 -0.20 -5.91
CA SER A 116 -14.99 0.91 -5.13
C SER A 116 -14.51 2.22 -5.74
N ASP A 117 -15.46 3.07 -6.11
CA ASP A 117 -15.19 4.39 -6.67
C ASP A 117 -14.94 5.43 -5.56
N GLY A 118 -14.34 6.55 -5.92
CA GLY A 118 -14.04 7.66 -5.02
C GLY A 118 -12.77 8.40 -5.41
N GLU A 119 -12.28 9.27 -4.51
CA GLU A 119 -11.01 9.99 -4.71
C GLU A 119 -9.80 9.03 -4.80
N ARG A 120 -9.91 7.85 -4.17
CA ARG A 120 -8.95 6.76 -4.25
C ARG A 120 -9.63 5.49 -4.74
N PRO A 121 -9.84 5.34 -6.06
CA PRO A 121 -10.48 4.15 -6.59
C PRO A 121 -9.67 2.91 -6.20
N THR A 122 -10.38 1.86 -5.83
CA THR A 122 -9.78 0.56 -5.53
C THR A 122 -10.42 -0.51 -6.40
N VAL A 123 -9.59 -1.28 -7.10
CA VAL A 123 -10.04 -2.40 -7.94
C VAL A 123 -9.32 -3.64 -7.49
N ILE A 124 -10.07 -4.70 -7.18
CA ILE A 124 -9.55 -5.94 -6.61
C ILE A 124 -10.07 -7.13 -7.40
N ILE A 125 -9.15 -7.90 -7.96
CA ILE A 125 -9.45 -9.10 -8.74
C ILE A 125 -8.82 -10.29 -8.04
N THR A 126 -9.62 -11.29 -7.68
CA THR A 126 -9.17 -12.48 -6.94
C THR A 126 -9.52 -13.78 -7.64
N THR A 127 -8.71 -14.81 -7.40
CA THR A 127 -9.01 -16.19 -7.74
C THR A 127 -8.36 -17.12 -6.72
N PRO A 128 -9.08 -18.14 -6.20
CA PRO A 128 -8.53 -19.07 -5.24
C PRO A 128 -7.71 -20.18 -5.93
N ALA A 129 -6.73 -20.74 -5.23
CA ALA A 129 -5.89 -21.82 -5.74
C ALA A 129 -6.72 -23.08 -6.10
N ILE A 130 -6.27 -23.80 -7.12
CA ILE A 130 -6.85 -25.07 -7.59
C ILE A 130 -6.16 -26.23 -6.85
N GLY A 131 -6.95 -27.21 -6.40
CA GLY A 131 -6.42 -28.41 -5.75
C GLY A 131 -6.09 -28.25 -4.26
N ASN A 132 -6.37 -27.08 -3.67
CA ASN A 132 -6.23 -26.83 -2.24
C ASN A 132 -7.60 -26.93 -1.54
N VAL A 133 -7.63 -27.56 -0.36
CA VAL A 133 -8.83 -27.58 0.50
C VAL A 133 -8.99 -26.20 1.16
N PRO A 134 -10.22 -25.65 1.29
CA PRO A 134 -10.46 -24.39 1.99
C PRO A 134 -9.93 -24.38 3.45
N PRO A 135 -9.43 -23.23 3.96
CA PRO A 135 -9.19 -21.98 3.23
C PRO A 135 -8.09 -22.16 2.19
N ARG A 136 -8.30 -21.60 0.99
CA ARG A 136 -7.37 -21.73 -0.15
C ARG A 136 -6.50 -20.48 -0.24
N PRO A 137 -5.21 -20.58 -0.61
CA PRO A 137 -4.45 -19.40 -1.00
C PRO A 137 -5.16 -18.64 -2.13
N VAL A 138 -5.04 -17.31 -2.13
CA VAL A 138 -5.76 -16.44 -3.05
C VAL A 138 -4.78 -15.61 -3.85
N LEU A 139 -4.78 -15.77 -5.19
CA LEU A 139 -4.10 -14.85 -6.08
C LEU A 139 -4.95 -13.58 -6.20
N MET A 140 -4.31 -12.43 -6.05
CA MET A 140 -4.95 -11.12 -6.07
C MET A 140 -4.16 -10.16 -6.98
N PHE A 141 -4.86 -9.56 -7.94
CA PHE A 141 -4.42 -8.37 -8.65
C PHE A 141 -5.18 -7.19 -8.08
N SER A 142 -4.47 -6.11 -7.72
CA SER A 142 -5.11 -4.94 -7.13
C SER A 142 -4.56 -3.62 -7.64
N CYS A 143 -5.44 -2.63 -7.77
CA CYS A 143 -5.08 -1.21 -7.78
C CYS A 143 -5.53 -0.62 -6.44
N VAL A 144 -4.57 -0.22 -5.60
CA VAL A 144 -4.83 0.47 -4.32
C VAL A 144 -3.81 1.60 -4.20
N ASP A 145 -4.29 2.80 -3.87
CA ASP A 145 -3.50 4.04 -3.87
C ASP A 145 -2.76 4.27 -5.20
N ASN A 146 -3.44 4.01 -6.33
CA ASN A 146 -2.91 4.13 -7.70
C ASN A 146 -1.67 3.26 -7.96
N ILE A 147 -1.45 2.21 -7.15
CA ILE A 147 -0.35 1.26 -7.33
C ILE A 147 -0.92 -0.10 -7.66
N THR A 148 -0.55 -0.60 -8.84
CA THR A 148 -0.81 -1.97 -9.26
C THR A 148 0.06 -2.95 -8.48
N ARG A 149 -0.56 -4.01 -7.97
CA ARG A 149 0.11 -5.10 -7.25
C ARG A 149 -0.41 -6.44 -7.73
N MET A 150 0.49 -7.43 -7.83
CA MET A 150 0.16 -8.84 -7.93
C MET A 150 0.66 -9.55 -6.68
N GLN A 151 -0.25 -10.24 -5.99
CA GLN A 151 0.00 -10.81 -4.67
C GLN A 151 -0.67 -12.17 -4.53
N VAL A 152 -0.16 -13.02 -3.66
CA VAL A 152 -0.80 -14.25 -3.19
C VAL A 152 -0.95 -14.17 -1.69
N ALA A 153 -2.20 -14.16 -1.21
CA ALA A 153 -2.52 -14.30 0.19
C ALA A 153 -2.47 -15.78 0.58
N LEU A 154 -1.55 -16.12 1.50
CA LEU A 154 -1.22 -17.48 1.89
C LEU A 154 -2.02 -17.91 3.12
N THR A 155 -2.29 -19.21 3.23
CA THR A 155 -2.99 -19.79 4.39
C THR A 155 -2.04 -20.18 5.52
N ARG A 156 -0.74 -20.20 5.23
CA ARG A 156 0.34 -20.47 6.18
C ARG A 156 1.44 -19.45 5.94
N ALA A 157 1.94 -18.88 7.04
CA ALA A 157 2.99 -17.88 6.95
C ALA A 157 4.32 -18.49 6.51
N MET A 158 5.03 -17.81 5.63
CA MET A 158 6.43 -18.08 5.30
C MET A 158 7.35 -17.33 6.26
N THR A 159 8.54 -17.87 6.50
CA THR A 159 9.53 -17.28 7.43
C THR A 159 10.60 -16.46 6.72
N GLN A 160 10.77 -16.64 5.41
CA GLN A 160 11.71 -15.86 4.61
C GLN A 160 11.21 -14.42 4.39
N ASN A 161 12.09 -13.52 3.96
CA ASN A 161 11.73 -12.14 3.62
C ASN A 161 11.43 -11.96 2.11
N ASP A 162 12.03 -12.81 1.29
CA ASP A 162 11.86 -12.89 -0.15
C ASP A 162 12.26 -14.28 -0.65
N ILE A 163 11.85 -14.60 -1.87
CA ILE A 163 12.10 -15.88 -2.52
C ILE A 163 12.18 -15.71 -4.05
N ALA A 164 13.01 -16.54 -4.68
CA ALA A 164 12.90 -16.79 -6.12
C ALA A 164 11.66 -17.64 -6.39
N VAL A 165 10.86 -17.26 -7.38
CA VAL A 165 9.68 -18.01 -7.82
C VAL A 165 9.79 -18.33 -9.30
N THR A 166 9.28 -19.50 -9.67
CA THR A 166 9.10 -19.86 -11.09
C THR A 166 7.62 -19.80 -11.44
N LEU A 167 7.28 -18.91 -12.36
CA LEU A 167 5.92 -18.78 -12.89
C LEU A 167 5.82 -19.63 -14.15
N THR A 168 4.88 -20.57 -14.17
CA THR A 168 4.59 -21.41 -15.33
C THR A 168 3.14 -21.18 -15.76
N THR A 169 2.95 -20.80 -17.01
CA THR A 169 1.64 -20.73 -17.67
C THR A 169 1.51 -21.84 -18.70
N ASP A 170 0.33 -21.97 -19.30
CA ASP A 170 0.11 -22.80 -20.49
C ASP A 170 0.78 -22.24 -21.76
N THR A 171 1.25 -20.98 -21.71
CA THR A 171 1.92 -20.30 -22.83
C THR A 171 3.43 -20.17 -22.67
N GLY A 172 3.98 -20.39 -21.48
CA GLY A 172 5.42 -20.24 -21.23
C GLY A 172 5.82 -20.37 -19.76
N ARG A 173 7.08 -20.04 -19.49
CA ARG A 173 7.66 -20.05 -18.13
C ARG A 173 8.67 -18.91 -18.00
N PHE A 174 8.65 -18.24 -16.86
CA PHE A 174 9.64 -17.23 -16.51
C PHE A 174 9.93 -17.25 -15.00
N GLN A 175 11.06 -16.67 -14.62
CA GLN A 175 11.48 -16.56 -13.22
C GLN A 175 11.24 -15.13 -12.75
N SER A 176 10.85 -14.98 -11.48
CA SER A 176 10.74 -13.69 -10.82
C SER A 176 11.26 -13.81 -9.39
N HIS A 177 11.43 -12.67 -8.74
CA HIS A 177 11.81 -12.58 -7.34
C HIS A 177 10.72 -11.86 -6.58
N TRP A 178 10.10 -12.57 -5.65
CA TRP A 178 8.93 -12.13 -4.93
C TRP A 178 9.28 -11.90 -3.47
N PHE A 179 8.60 -10.96 -2.85
CA PHE A 179 8.82 -10.54 -1.49
C PHE A 179 7.73 -11.04 -0.55
N ILE A 180 8.11 -11.39 0.66
CA ILE A 180 7.20 -11.81 1.71
C ILE A 180 6.87 -10.58 2.58
N ARG A 181 5.58 -10.43 2.88
CA ARG A 181 4.96 -9.29 3.54
C ARG A 181 3.96 -9.76 4.59
N GLU A 182 3.45 -8.83 5.37
CA GLU A 182 2.37 -9.06 6.35
C GLU A 182 2.67 -10.23 7.31
N ASN A 183 3.87 -10.24 7.90
CA ASN A 183 4.32 -11.32 8.81
C ASN A 183 4.31 -12.73 8.18
N GLY A 184 4.60 -12.83 6.89
CA GLY A 184 4.72 -14.11 6.20
C GLY A 184 3.48 -14.55 5.45
N THR A 185 2.34 -13.87 5.61
CA THR A 185 1.07 -14.33 5.04
C THR A 185 0.78 -13.77 3.65
N LEU A 186 1.55 -12.80 3.18
CA LEU A 186 1.37 -12.21 1.87
C LEU A 186 2.65 -12.35 1.05
N LEU A 187 2.56 -13.05 -0.06
CA LEU A 187 3.62 -13.12 -1.05
C LEU A 187 3.32 -12.08 -2.14
N GLU A 188 4.23 -11.16 -2.37
CA GLU A 188 4.07 -10.03 -3.27
C GLU A 188 5.09 -10.12 -4.39
N SER A 189 4.65 -9.97 -5.62
CA SER A 189 5.55 -9.73 -6.76
C SER A 189 6.23 -8.34 -6.60
N SER A 190 6.45 -7.65 -7.70
CA SER A 190 6.79 -6.24 -7.72
C SER A 190 5.54 -5.35 -7.64
N ARG A 191 5.75 -4.04 -7.53
CA ARG A 191 4.70 -3.00 -7.49
C ARG A 191 4.88 -2.01 -8.62
N GLY A 192 3.80 -1.39 -9.09
CA GLY A 192 3.87 -0.39 -10.15
C GLY A 192 4.38 -0.99 -11.46
N LEU A 193 5.26 -0.28 -12.18
CA LEU A 193 5.70 -0.65 -13.53
C LEU A 193 6.27 -2.08 -13.64
N SER A 194 7.12 -2.51 -12.72
CA SER A 194 7.67 -3.88 -12.75
C SER A 194 6.62 -4.94 -12.45
N GLY A 195 5.66 -4.65 -11.55
CA GLY A 195 4.52 -5.54 -11.33
C GLY A 195 3.60 -5.61 -12.56
N ILE A 196 3.41 -4.48 -13.25
CA ILE A 196 2.64 -4.39 -14.50
C ILE A 196 3.27 -5.24 -15.59
N ASP A 197 4.59 -5.15 -15.78
CA ASP A 197 5.31 -5.94 -16.79
C ASP A 197 5.24 -7.44 -16.51
N GLU A 198 5.24 -7.84 -15.24
CA GLU A 198 5.03 -9.25 -14.85
C GLU A 198 3.59 -9.71 -15.14
N ILE A 199 2.58 -8.89 -14.82
CA ILE A 199 1.18 -9.20 -15.09
C ILE A 199 0.90 -9.31 -16.60
N LYS A 200 1.50 -8.44 -17.42
CA LYS A 200 1.35 -8.47 -18.88
C LYS A 200 1.83 -9.79 -19.49
N GLN A 201 2.83 -10.43 -18.91
CA GLN A 201 3.32 -11.75 -19.36
C GLN A 201 2.29 -12.87 -19.14
N LEU A 202 1.27 -12.65 -18.29
CA LEU A 202 0.19 -13.60 -18.03
C LEU A 202 -0.95 -13.48 -19.05
N PHE A 203 -0.96 -12.46 -19.90
CA PHE A 203 -2.06 -12.25 -20.84
C PHE A 203 -2.13 -13.35 -21.91
N GLY A 204 -3.34 -13.87 -22.12
CA GLY A 204 -3.60 -14.98 -23.04
C GLY A 204 -3.40 -16.37 -22.43
N ALA A 205 -2.82 -16.48 -21.24
CA ALA A 205 -2.75 -17.72 -20.49
C ALA A 205 -4.08 -18.03 -19.77
N LYS A 206 -4.35 -19.31 -19.56
CA LYS A 206 -5.52 -19.81 -18.82
C LYS A 206 -5.18 -20.21 -17.41
N THR A 207 -3.95 -20.67 -17.18
CA THR A 207 -3.50 -21.11 -15.86
C THR A 207 -2.17 -20.48 -15.51
N LEU A 208 -1.99 -20.21 -14.22
CA LEU A 208 -0.72 -19.77 -13.65
C LEU A 208 -0.37 -20.70 -12.50
N THR A 209 0.79 -21.33 -12.58
CA THR A 209 1.41 -22.06 -11.46
C THR A 209 2.60 -21.29 -10.94
N ILE A 210 2.57 -20.96 -9.66
CA ILE A 210 3.66 -20.30 -8.93
C ILE A 210 4.37 -21.39 -8.12
N ASP A 211 5.61 -21.69 -8.50
CA ASP A 211 6.49 -22.60 -7.78
C ASP A 211 7.44 -21.77 -6.90
N THR A 212 7.31 -21.92 -5.58
CA THR A 212 8.10 -21.23 -4.57
C THR A 212 9.33 -22.04 -4.14
N GLY A 213 9.59 -23.19 -4.78
CA GLY A 213 10.73 -24.06 -4.48
C GLY A 213 10.66 -24.75 -3.11
N MET A 214 9.51 -24.75 -2.44
CA MET A 214 9.32 -25.44 -1.16
C MET A 214 8.83 -26.87 -1.39
N ASP A 215 9.34 -27.82 -0.61
CA ASP A 215 8.91 -29.22 -0.65
C ASP A 215 7.60 -29.45 0.12
N SER A 216 6.53 -28.74 -0.25
CA SER A 216 5.20 -28.90 0.35
C SER A 216 4.07 -28.58 -0.64
N ALA A 217 2.83 -28.89 -0.27
CA ALA A 217 1.65 -28.49 -1.05
C ALA A 217 1.48 -26.95 -1.14
N ALA A 218 2.16 -26.18 -0.28
CA ALA A 218 2.24 -24.73 -0.39
C ALA A 218 3.35 -24.28 -1.36
N GLY A 219 4.21 -25.19 -1.81
CA GLY A 219 5.33 -24.94 -2.70
C GLY A 219 4.94 -24.75 -4.16
N LYS A 220 3.78 -25.25 -4.58
CA LYS A 220 3.23 -25.06 -5.93
C LYS A 220 1.77 -24.68 -5.83
N LEU A 221 1.46 -23.45 -6.25
CA LEU A 221 0.11 -22.90 -6.21
C LEU A 221 -0.37 -22.65 -7.64
N THR A 222 -1.44 -23.34 -8.05
CA THR A 222 -2.01 -23.18 -9.39
C THR A 222 -3.31 -22.39 -9.33
N PHE A 223 -3.48 -21.41 -10.22
CA PHE A 223 -4.62 -20.51 -10.30
C PHE A 223 -5.19 -20.52 -11.71
N ASN A 224 -6.51 -20.34 -11.82
CA ASN A 224 -7.17 -20.03 -13.09
C ASN A 224 -7.08 -18.52 -13.34
N ILE A 225 -6.46 -18.15 -14.45
CA ILE A 225 -6.29 -16.77 -14.91
C ILE A 225 -6.93 -16.54 -16.29
N ASP A 226 -7.81 -17.45 -16.73
CA ASP A 226 -8.50 -17.34 -18.01
C ASP A 226 -9.27 -16.01 -18.10
N GLY A 227 -9.12 -15.34 -19.23
CA GLY A 227 -9.71 -14.02 -19.46
C GLY A 227 -9.07 -12.86 -18.69
N LEU A 228 -7.91 -13.04 -18.03
CA LEU A 228 -7.25 -11.99 -17.23
C LEU A 228 -7.10 -10.66 -17.98
N ALA A 229 -6.66 -10.70 -19.24
CA ALA A 229 -6.45 -9.50 -20.06
C ALA A 229 -7.72 -8.63 -20.21
N LYS A 230 -8.90 -9.27 -20.25
CA LYS A 230 -10.19 -8.58 -20.29
C LYS A 230 -10.62 -8.13 -18.90
N THR A 231 -10.52 -9.01 -17.90
CA THR A 231 -10.99 -8.75 -16.53
C THR A 231 -10.22 -7.62 -15.85
N ILE A 232 -8.94 -7.44 -16.19
CA ILE A 232 -8.08 -6.42 -15.57
C ILE A 232 -8.30 -5.00 -16.10
N ALA A 233 -9.11 -4.79 -17.15
CA ALA A 233 -9.29 -3.46 -17.75
C ALA A 233 -9.65 -2.35 -16.72
N PRO A 234 -10.62 -2.53 -15.79
CA PRO A 234 -10.93 -1.50 -14.80
C PRO A 234 -9.75 -1.19 -13.85
N LEU A 235 -8.91 -2.20 -13.56
CA LEU A 235 -7.70 -2.02 -12.76
C LEU A 235 -6.68 -1.16 -13.51
N ARG A 236 -6.51 -1.38 -14.82
CA ARG A 236 -5.58 -0.62 -15.68
C ARG A 236 -5.99 0.84 -15.77
N ASP A 237 -7.29 1.09 -15.90
CA ASP A 237 -7.87 2.44 -15.92
C ASP A 237 -7.64 3.14 -14.58
N ALA A 238 -7.99 2.49 -13.46
CA ALA A 238 -7.85 3.05 -12.11
C ALA A 238 -6.39 3.35 -11.73
N CYS A 239 -5.44 2.55 -12.23
CA CYS A 239 -4.01 2.71 -11.93
C CYS A 239 -3.22 3.41 -13.06
N HIS A 240 -3.90 3.95 -14.08
CA HIS A 240 -3.29 4.72 -15.17
C HIS A 240 -2.09 4.02 -15.84
N TRP A 241 -2.27 2.78 -16.29
CA TRP A 241 -1.20 2.08 -17.00
C TRP A 241 -0.81 2.84 -18.27
N ALA A 242 0.48 3.18 -18.42
CA ALA A 242 0.97 3.86 -19.60
C ALA A 242 0.98 2.93 -20.84
N GLY A 243 0.57 3.47 -22.00
CA GLY A 243 0.72 2.80 -23.30
C GLY A 243 -0.49 2.01 -23.81
N GLU A 244 -1.71 2.43 -23.46
CA GLU A 244 -2.94 2.10 -24.21
C GLU A 244 -3.45 3.29 -25.03
#